data_AF-A0A2E5DZK8-F1
#
_entry.id   AF-A0A2E5DZK8-F1
#
_cell.length_a   1.000
_cell.length_b   1.000
_cell.length_c   1.000
_cell.angle_alpha   90.00
_cell.angle_beta   90.00
_cell.angle_gamma   90.00
#
_symmetry.space_group_name_H-M   'P 1'
#
loop_
_entity.id
_entity.type
_entity.pdbx_description
1 polymer ?
#
loop_
_entity_poly.entity_id
_entity_poly.type
_entity_poly.pdbx_seq_one_letter_code
_entity_poly.pdbx_strand_id
1 'polypeptide(L)'
;MSPEALLPIALEAVAAACGITRAAQQSREAFSSLTKDDRSPVTVADFASQAVVSLILQERLPNPAHHALIGEEDAAELRTPEQALIREGIVQLVRRWKPTIEESEVIDAIDAGNSRP
;
A
#
# COMPACT_ATOMS: atom_id res chain seq x y z
N MET A 1 9.69 13.34 -19.09
CA MET A 1 8.51 12.65 -19.66
C MET A 1 7.35 13.60 -19.64
N SER A 2 6.46 13.54 -20.63
CA SER A 2 5.22 14.31 -20.56
C SER A 2 4.21 13.63 -19.63
N PRO A 3 3.28 14.36 -19.01
CA PRO A 3 2.25 13.78 -18.14
C PRO A 3 1.43 12.65 -18.80
N GLU A 4 1.23 12.72 -20.11
CA GLU A 4 0.49 11.73 -20.89
C GLU A 4 1.17 10.35 -20.90
N ALA A 5 2.50 10.31 -20.79
CA ALA A 5 3.26 9.07 -20.72
C ALA A 5 3.15 8.37 -19.35
N LEU A 6 2.77 9.10 -18.30
CA LEU A 6 2.58 8.57 -16.94
C LEU A 6 1.16 8.04 -16.69
N LEU A 7 0.19 8.52 -17.46
CA LEU A 7 -1.23 8.19 -17.28
C LEU A 7 -1.51 6.66 -17.28
N PRO A 8 -0.94 5.84 -18.19
CA PRO A 8 -1.18 4.40 -18.17
C PRO A 8 -0.71 3.73 -16.87
N ILE A 9 0.42 4.18 -16.32
CA ILE A 9 0.98 3.66 -15.06
C ILE A 9 0.06 4.03 -13.89
N ALA A 10 -0.41 5.28 -13.85
CA ALA A 10 -1.35 5.72 -12.82
C ALA A 10 -2.68 4.94 -12.88
N LEU A 11 -3.19 4.67 -14.08
CA LEU A 11 -4.39 3.86 -14.26
C LEU A 11 -4.19 2.40 -13.82
N GLU A 12 -3.03 1.80 -14.12
CA GLU A 12 -2.66 0.46 -13.61
C GLU A 12 -2.66 0.45 -12.07
N ALA A 13 -2.01 1.42 -11.44
CA ALA A 13 -1.91 1.54 -9.99
C ALA A 13 -3.29 1.68 -9.33
N VAL A 14 -4.13 2.58 -9.83
CA VAL A 14 -5.49 2.80 -9.31
C VAL A 14 -6.37 1.57 -9.53
N ALA A 15 -6.32 0.94 -10.71
CA ALA A 15 -7.11 -0.26 -10.99
C ALA A 15 -6.75 -1.42 -10.05
N ALA A 16 -5.45 -1.61 -9.79
CA ALA A 16 -4.97 -2.62 -8.84
C ALA A 16 -5.42 -2.30 -7.40
N ALA A 17 -5.26 -1.05 -6.96
CA ALA A 17 -5.73 -0.60 -5.64
C ALA A 17 -7.24 -0.81 -5.45
N CYS A 18 -8.06 -0.51 -6.46
CA CYS A 18 -9.49 -0.82 -6.43
C CYS A 18 -9.77 -2.34 -6.34
N GLY A 19 -8.92 -3.17 -6.94
CA GLY A 19 -9.00 -4.62 -6.79
C GLY A 19 -8.76 -5.06 -5.36
N ILE A 20 -7.73 -4.49 -4.72
CA ILE A 20 -7.38 -4.75 -3.32
C ILE A 20 -8.49 -4.33 -2.37
N THR A 21 -9.02 -3.12 -2.50
CA THR A 21 -10.07 -2.62 -1.60
C THR A 21 -11.39 -3.38 -1.75
N ARG A 22 -11.75 -3.80 -2.98
CA ARG A 22 -12.88 -4.73 -3.19
C ARG A 22 -12.64 -6.09 -2.55
N ALA A 23 -11.45 -6.66 -2.70
CA ALA A 23 -11.11 -7.94 -2.08
C ALA A 23 -11.15 -7.84 -0.55
N ALA A 24 -10.66 -6.72 0.01
CA ALA A 24 -10.76 -6.41 1.43
C ALA A 24 -12.23 -6.44 1.87
N GLN A 25 -13.10 -5.66 1.21
CA GLN A 25 -14.53 -5.59 1.53
C GLN A 25 -15.23 -6.97 1.51
N GLN A 26 -14.82 -7.86 0.61
CA GLN A 26 -15.37 -9.22 0.50
C GLN A 26 -14.80 -10.20 1.54
N SER A 27 -13.65 -9.87 2.11
CA SER A 27 -12.95 -10.70 3.09
C SER A 27 -13.26 -10.25 4.52
N ARG A 28 -13.17 -11.18 5.48
CA ARG A 28 -13.22 -10.82 6.91
C ARG A 28 -11.99 -10.04 7.38
N GLU A 29 -10.93 -10.00 6.57
CA GLU A 29 -9.66 -9.31 6.83
C GLU A 29 -9.82 -7.77 6.86
N ALA A 30 -10.89 -7.23 6.25
CA ALA A 30 -11.16 -5.78 6.25
C ALA A 30 -11.64 -5.22 7.59
N PHE A 31 -12.00 -6.08 8.56
CA PHE A 31 -12.54 -5.62 9.84
C PHE A 31 -11.48 -5.38 10.92
N SER A 32 -10.20 -5.71 10.68
CA SER A 32 -9.13 -5.25 11.56
C SER A 32 -8.76 -3.81 11.18
N SER A 33 -9.10 -2.88 12.06
CA SER A 33 -8.70 -1.47 11.98
C SER A 33 -7.68 -1.16 13.05
N LEU A 34 -6.68 -0.36 12.70
CA LEU A 34 -5.80 0.33 13.62
C LEU A 34 -6.37 1.73 13.86
N THR A 35 -6.28 2.23 15.09
CA THR A 35 -6.65 3.62 15.39
C THR A 35 -5.35 4.41 15.52
N LYS A 36 -5.11 5.37 14.62
CA LYS A 36 -3.91 6.22 14.68
C LYS A 36 -3.93 7.13 15.91
N ASP A 37 -2.78 7.74 16.21
CA ASP A 37 -2.63 8.73 17.29
C ASP A 37 -3.63 9.89 17.22
N ASP A 38 -4.02 10.30 16.00
CA ASP A 38 -5.02 11.35 15.76
C ASP A 38 -6.48 10.86 15.86
N ARG A 39 -6.67 9.60 16.27
CA ARG A 39 -7.94 8.88 16.39
C ARG A 39 -8.69 8.67 15.08
N SER A 40 -8.05 8.87 13.94
CA SER A 40 -8.61 8.42 12.66
C SER A 40 -8.53 6.88 12.58
N PRO A 41 -9.61 6.21 12.16
CA PRO A 41 -9.55 4.77 11.88
C PRO A 41 -8.81 4.56 10.56
N VAL A 42 -7.79 3.69 10.58
CA VAL A 42 -7.15 3.17 9.38
C VAL A 42 -7.38 1.67 9.31
N THR A 43 -7.65 1.16 8.12
CA THR A 43 -7.94 -0.25 7.90
C THR A 43 -6.79 -0.96 7.19
N VAL A 44 -6.79 -2.29 7.28
CA VAL A 44 -5.91 -3.14 6.46
C VAL A 44 -6.00 -2.80 4.96
N ALA A 45 -7.17 -2.35 4.48
CA ALA A 45 -7.36 -1.98 3.08
C ALA A 45 -6.59 -0.73 2.68
N ASP A 46 -6.49 0.26 3.58
CA ASP A 46 -5.79 1.53 3.32
C ASP A 46 -4.30 1.27 3.11
N PHE A 47 -3.67 0.57 4.07
CA PHE A 47 -2.27 0.14 3.98
C PHE A 47 -2.00 -0.72 2.72
N ALA A 48 -2.84 -1.72 2.45
CA ALA A 48 -2.64 -2.60 1.30
C ALA A 48 -2.80 -1.87 -0.04
N SER A 49 -3.72 -0.89 -0.11
CA SER A 49 -3.91 -0.07 -1.31
C SER A 49 -2.71 0.83 -1.56
N GLN A 50 -2.16 1.48 -0.52
CA GLN A 50 -0.94 2.29 -0.63
C GLN A 50 0.26 1.43 -1.02
N ALA A 51 0.42 0.24 -0.44
CA ALA A 51 1.52 -0.67 -0.79
C ALA A 51 1.49 -1.04 -2.29
N VAL A 52 0.33 -1.43 -2.82
CA VAL A 52 0.20 -1.80 -4.23
C VAL A 52 0.45 -0.62 -5.17
N VAL A 53 -0.07 0.57 -4.85
CA VAL A 53 0.23 1.79 -5.62
C VAL A 53 1.72 2.05 -5.62
N SER A 54 2.36 2.00 -4.46
CA SER A 54 3.79 2.28 -4.31
C SER A 54 4.65 1.29 -5.10
N LEU A 55 4.35 -0.02 -5.03
CA LEU A 55 5.03 -1.06 -5.78
C LEU A 55 4.92 -0.84 -7.30
N ILE A 56 3.72 -0.57 -7.81
CA ILE A 56 3.51 -0.34 -9.25
C ILE A 56 4.28 0.91 -9.69
N LEU A 57 4.20 2.01 -8.93
CA LEU A 57 4.92 3.23 -9.27
C LEU A 57 6.44 3.02 -9.26
N GLN A 58 6.98 2.32 -8.26
CA GLN A 58 8.41 1.99 -8.19
C GLN A 58 8.87 1.08 -9.32
N GLU A 59 8.06 0.10 -9.73
CA GLU A 59 8.39 -0.85 -10.80
C GLU A 59 8.26 -0.25 -12.20
N ARG A 60 7.32 0.68 -12.41
CA ARG A 60 6.93 1.17 -13.75
C ARG A 60 7.45 2.57 -14.08
N LEU A 61 7.66 3.43 -13.09
CA LEU A 61 8.19 4.78 -13.35
C LEU A 61 9.66 4.69 -13.79
N PRO A 62 10.08 5.46 -14.80
CA PRO A 62 11.49 5.58 -15.14
C PRO A 62 12.20 6.44 -14.09
N ASN A 63 13.37 6.01 -13.65
CA ASN A 63 14.11 6.65 -12.55
C ASN A 63 13.23 6.87 -11.31
N PRO A 64 12.63 5.81 -10.73
CA PRO A 64 11.66 5.94 -9.64
C PRO A 64 12.23 6.69 -8.43
N ALA A 65 13.55 6.61 -8.19
CA ALA A 65 14.25 7.38 -7.16
C ALA A 65 14.21 8.91 -7.35
N HIS A 66 13.92 9.41 -8.56
CA HIS A 66 13.72 10.84 -8.83
C HIS A 66 12.27 11.28 -8.62
N HIS A 67 11.37 10.36 -8.31
CA HIS A 67 9.97 10.63 -8.07
C HIS A 67 9.67 10.45 -6.59
N ALA A 68 9.48 11.57 -5.88
CA ALA A 68 8.99 11.54 -4.50
C ALA A 68 7.56 10.98 -4.49
N LEU A 69 7.33 9.97 -3.64
CA LEU A 69 5.99 9.44 -3.39
C LEU A 69 5.53 9.93 -2.03
N ILE A 70 4.37 10.59 -2.01
CA ILE A 70 3.75 11.12 -0.79
C ILE A 70 2.48 10.30 -0.55
N GLY A 71 2.54 9.45 0.48
CA GLY A 71 1.43 8.65 0.98
C GLY A 71 0.92 9.18 2.32
N GLU A 72 -0.27 8.76 2.71
CA GLU A 72 -0.85 9.11 4.01
C GLU A 72 -0.38 8.16 5.12
N GLU A 73 -0.17 6.89 4.75
CA GLU A 73 0.14 5.84 5.70
C GLU A 73 1.65 5.64 5.88
N ASP A 74 2.06 5.29 7.09
CA ASP A 74 3.43 4.84 7.42
C ASP A 74 3.38 3.48 8.13
N ALA A 75 4.46 2.70 8.02
CA ALA A 75 4.51 1.36 8.57
C ALA A 75 5.20 1.29 9.95
N ALA A 76 5.39 2.40 10.66
CA ALA A 76 6.11 2.40 11.93
C ALA A 76 5.41 1.50 12.97
N GLU A 77 4.09 1.66 13.14
CA GLU A 77 3.30 0.85 14.07
C GLU A 77 3.15 -0.60 13.63
N LEU A 78 3.14 -0.88 12.33
CA LEU A 78 2.98 -2.25 11.81
C LEU A 78 4.14 -3.19 12.17
N ARG A 79 5.28 -2.63 12.56
CA ARG A 79 6.48 -3.38 12.97
C ARG A 79 6.42 -3.87 14.42
N THR A 80 5.43 -3.45 15.20
CA THR A 80 5.30 -3.94 16.58
C THR A 80 4.70 -5.35 16.61
N PRO A 81 5.00 -6.15 17.65
CA PRO A 81 4.36 -7.45 17.84
C PRO A 81 2.84 -7.36 17.96
N GLU A 82 2.33 -6.27 18.54
CA GLU A 82 0.90 -6.05 18.77
C GLU A 82 0.11 -5.95 17.46
N GLN A 83 0.74 -5.47 16.39
CA GLN A 83 0.12 -5.33 15.07
C GLN A 83 0.34 -6.52 14.13
N ALA A 84 0.76 -7.69 14.65
CA ALA A 84 1.03 -8.87 13.82
C ALA A 84 -0.17 -9.32 12.97
N LEU A 85 -1.39 -9.31 13.54
CA LEU A 85 -2.60 -9.69 12.81
C LEU A 85 -2.96 -8.70 11.70
N ILE A 86 -2.77 -7.40 11.95
CA ILE A 86 -2.99 -6.36 10.95
C ILE A 86 -1.98 -6.52 9.81
N ARG A 87 -0.70 -6.67 10.15
CA ARG A 87 0.37 -6.90 9.17
C ARG A 87 0.13 -8.14 8.32
N GLU A 88 -0.27 -9.25 8.93
CA GLU A 88 -0.65 -10.46 8.21
C GLU A 88 -1.81 -10.19 7.23
N GLY A 89 -2.86 -9.51 7.68
CA GLY A 89 -3.98 -9.12 6.82
C GLY A 89 -3.55 -8.27 5.62
N ILE A 90 -2.64 -7.30 5.82
CA ILE A 90 -2.12 -6.45 4.75
C ILE A 90 -1.38 -7.31 3.72
N VAL A 91 -0.46 -8.16 4.17
CA VAL A 91 0.32 -9.04 3.29
C VAL A 91 -0.58 -9.99 2.52
N GLN A 92 -1.60 -10.58 3.16
CA GLN A 92 -2.55 -11.47 2.49
C GLN A 92 -3.35 -10.75 1.41
N LEU A 93 -3.79 -9.51 1.65
CA LEU A 93 -4.44 -8.71 0.62
C LEU A 93 -3.50 -8.41 -0.55
N VAL A 94 -2.28 -7.95 -0.30
CA VAL A 94 -1.32 -7.63 -1.36
C VAL A 94 -0.97 -8.89 -2.17
N ARG A 95 -0.90 -10.06 -1.53
CA ARG A 95 -0.67 -11.35 -2.20
C ARG A 95 -1.78 -11.76 -3.17
N ARG A 96 -3.00 -11.21 -3.05
CA ARG A 96 -4.04 -11.41 -4.09
C ARG A 96 -3.66 -10.79 -5.43
N TRP A 97 -2.80 -9.77 -5.41
CA TRP A 97 -2.26 -9.12 -6.61
C TRP A 97 -0.85 -9.63 -6.97
N LYS A 98 0.04 -9.79 -5.98
CA LYS A 98 1.42 -10.29 -6.15
C LYS A 98 1.70 -11.47 -5.21
N PRO A 99 1.38 -12.72 -5.61
CA PRO A 99 1.33 -13.88 -4.71
C PRO A 99 2.62 -14.23 -3.96
N THR A 100 3.77 -13.87 -4.51
CA THR A 100 5.09 -14.22 -3.96
C THR A 100 5.77 -13.08 -3.24
N ILE A 101 5.06 -11.99 -2.92
CA ILE A 101 5.67 -10.85 -2.22
C ILE A 101 5.98 -11.23 -0.76
N GLU A 102 7.15 -10.80 -0.30
CA GLU A 102 7.57 -10.94 1.10
C GLU A 102 6.97 -9.84 1.97
N GLU A 103 6.78 -10.14 3.26
CA GLU A 103 6.24 -9.17 4.22
C GLU A 103 7.07 -7.89 4.29
N SER A 104 8.39 -8.01 4.28
CA SER A 104 9.30 -6.86 4.30
C SER A 104 9.11 -5.95 3.09
N GLU A 105 8.90 -6.52 1.89
CA GLU A 105 8.66 -5.73 0.68
C GLU A 105 7.34 -4.96 0.75
N VAL A 106 6.30 -5.54 1.37
CA VAL A 106 5.02 -4.85 1.59
C VAL A 106 5.19 -3.69 2.56
N ILE A 107 5.91 -3.91 3.65
CA ILE A 107 6.17 -2.89 4.68
C ILE A 107 7.02 -1.74 4.10
N ASP A 108 8.06 -2.06 3.34
CA ASP A 108 8.92 -1.06 2.69
C ASP A 108 8.16 -0.27 1.62
N ALA A 109 7.21 -0.92 0.93
CA ALA A 109 6.35 -0.25 -0.04
C ALA A 109 5.39 0.75 0.61
N ILE A 110 4.90 0.51 1.83
CA ILE A 110 4.10 1.50 2.57
C ILE A 110 4.97 2.72 2.88
N ASP A 111 6.17 2.50 3.41
CA ASP A 111 7.10 3.57 3.79
C ASP A 111 7.69 4.35 2.62
N ALA A 112 7.59 3.83 1.39
CA ALA A 112 7.92 4.59 0.20
C ALA A 112 7.14 5.91 0.09
N GLY A 113 5.94 5.96 0.70
CA GLY A 113 5.10 7.15 0.81
C GLY A 113 5.61 8.23 1.78
N ASN A 114 6.67 7.97 2.56
CA ASN A 114 7.15 8.90 3.59
C ASN A 114 7.95 10.10 3.04
N SER A 115 8.00 10.29 1.73
CA SER A 115 8.66 11.47 1.14
C SER A 115 7.96 12.74 1.60
N ARG A 116 8.73 13.80 1.85
CA ARG A 116 8.20 15.12 2.22
C ARG A 116 8.30 16.06 1.00
N PRO A 117 7.32 16.98 0.81
CA PRO A 117 7.39 18.00 -0.23
C PRO A 117 8.53 19.00 -0.03
#